data_AF-S7JNQ9-F1
#
_entry.id   AF-S7JNQ9-F1
#
_cell.length_a   1.000
_cell.length_b   1.000
_cell.length_c   1.000
_cell.angle_alpha   90.00
_cell.angle_beta   90.00
_cell.angle_gamma   90.00
#
_symmetry.space_group_name_H-M   'P 1'
#
loop_
_entity.id
_entity.type
_entity.pdbx_description
1 polymer ?
#
loop_
_entity_poly.entity_id
_entity_poly.type
_entity_poly.pdbx_seq_one_letter_code
_entity_poly.pdbx_strand_id
1 'polypeptide(L)' 'MLKTVMLTLCQWFVFLPGLFCFSYLLRPLLIVVLVPGGLLLLAVIGGQEVRAEMKQMLKGMMTSL' A
#
# COMPACT_ATOMS: atom_id res chain seq x y z
N MET A 1 -13.13 -38.47 10.92
CA MET A 1 -13.39 -37.37 9.97
C MET A 1 -13.92 -36.10 10.64
N LEU A 2 -14.90 -36.16 11.56
CA LEU A 2 -15.47 -34.98 12.22
C LEU A 2 -14.46 -34.10 13.00
N LYS A 3 -13.49 -34.73 13.68
CA LYS A 3 -12.46 -34.01 14.45
C LYS A 3 -11.55 -33.13 13.58
N THR A 4 -11.25 -33.58 12.36
CA THR A 4 -10.42 -32.82 11.41
C THR A 4 -11.16 -31.59 10.90
N VAL A 5 -12.46 -31.73 10.58
CA VAL A 5 -13.30 -30.61 10.12
C VAL A 5 -13.42 -29.52 11.19
N MET A 6 -13.56 -29.92 12.45
CA MET A 6 -13.67 -28.98 13.58
C MET A 6 -12.37 -28.19 13.81
N LEU A 7 -11.21 -28.82 13.65
CA LEU A 7 -9.92 -28.14 13.72
C LEU A 7 -9.71 -27.18 12.55
N THR A 8 -10.06 -27.59 11.33
CA THR A 8 -9.95 -26.73 10.14
C THR A 8 -10.86 -25.50 10.24
N LEU A 9 -12.08 -25.66 10.75
CA LEU A 9 -13.00 -24.54 11.00
C LEU A 9 -12.45 -23.57 12.05
N CYS A 10 -11.90 -24.08 13.15
CA CYS A 10 -11.31 -23.25 14.20
C CYS A 10 -10.08 -22.49 13.67
N GLN A 11 -9.24 -23.17 12.89
CA GLN A 11 -8.09 -22.55 12.24
C GLN A 11 -8.52 -21.45 11.27
N TRP A 12 -9.52 -21.70 10.42
CA TRP A 12 -10.09 -20.67 9.55
C TRP A 12 -10.68 -19.50 10.34
N PHE A 13 -11.36 -19.76 11.46
CA PHE A 13 -11.98 -18.73 12.29
C PHE A 13 -10.96 -17.82 12.97
N VAL A 14 -9.76 -18.33 13.30
CA VAL A 14 -8.66 -17.51 13.84
C VAL A 14 -7.87 -16.83 12.71
N PHE A 15 -7.76 -17.49 11.55
CA PHE A 15 -7.01 -16.97 10.41
C PHE A 15 -7.75 -15.84 9.68
N LEU A 16 -9.09 -15.95 9.53
CA LEU A 16 -9.92 -14.97 8.83
C LEU A 16 -9.85 -13.55 9.41
N PRO A 17 -10.00 -13.32 10.74
CA PRO A 17 -9.86 -11.98 11.31
C PRO A 17 -8.43 -11.45 11.22
N GLY A 18 -7.42 -12.32 11.34
CA GLY A 18 -6.02 -11.96 11.11
C GLY A 18 -5.77 -11.51 9.67
N LEU A 19 -6.29 -12.25 8.68
CA LEU A 19 -6.18 -11.93 7.26
C LEU A 19 -6.96 -10.68 6.88
N PHE A 20 -8.14 -10.47 7.47
CA PHE A 20 -8.93 -9.26 7.27
C PHE A 20 -8.23 -8.03 7.86
N CYS A 21 -7.74 -8.12 9.10
CA CYS A 21 -7.00 -7.03 9.72
C CYS A 21 -5.72 -6.75 8.94
N PHE A 22 -4.99 -7.79 8.53
CA PHE A 22 -3.81 -7.65 7.67
C PHE A 22 -4.18 -7.03 6.33
N SER A 23 -5.23 -7.45 5.65
CA SER A 23 -5.64 -6.87 4.36
C SER A 23 -6.09 -5.41 4.51
N TYR A 24 -6.77 -5.08 5.61
CA TYR A 24 -7.22 -3.72 5.91
C TYR A 24 -6.07 -2.79 6.31
N LEU A 25 -4.99 -3.32 6.90
CA LEU A 25 -3.78 -2.56 7.23
C LEU A 25 -2.77 -2.53 6.08
N LEU A 26 -2.66 -3.63 5.33
CA LEU A 26 -1.77 -3.79 4.17
C LEU A 26 -2.22 -2.90 3.02
N ARG A 27 -3.54 -2.71 2.79
CA ARG A 27 -4.03 -1.79 1.76
C ARG A 27 -3.55 -0.34 1.95
N PRO A 28 -3.78 0.32 3.10
CA PRO A 28 -3.28 1.67 3.34
C PRO A 28 -1.76 1.70 3.41
N LEU A 29 -1.11 0.69 3.98
CA LEU A 29 0.36 0.59 3.99
C LEU A 29 0.93 0.54 2.57
N LEU A 30 0.32 -0.26 1.69
CA LEU A 30 0.69 -0.35 0.27
C LEU A 30 0.47 0.99 -0.42
N ILE A 31 -0.67 1.67 -0.22
CA ILE A 31 -0.89 2.99 -0.83
C ILE A 31 0.17 3.99 -0.35
N VAL A 32 0.44 4.04 0.95
CA VAL A 32 1.40 4.97 1.56
C VAL A 32 2.83 4.68 1.14
N VAL A 33 3.20 3.44 0.81
CA VAL A 33 4.56 3.08 0.36
C VAL A 33 4.67 3.15 -1.17
N LEU A 34 3.66 2.69 -1.89
CA LEU A 34 3.66 2.56 -3.35
C LEU A 34 3.50 3.91 -4.05
N VAL A 35 2.75 4.85 -3.49
CA VAL A 35 2.63 6.20 -4.06
C VAL A 35 3.97 6.95 -4.01
N PRO A 36 4.63 7.13 -2.85
CA PRO A 36 5.94 7.81 -2.82
C PRO A 36 7.03 6.95 -3.48
N GLY A 37 7.01 5.63 -3.31
CA GLY A 37 7.96 4.72 -3.97
C GLY A 37 7.83 4.74 -5.50
N GLY A 38 6.60 4.78 -6.01
CA GLY A 38 6.28 4.91 -7.43
C GLY A 38 6.70 6.27 -8.00
N LEU A 39 6.48 7.36 -7.27
CA LEU A 39 7.00 8.69 -7.64
C LEU A 39 8.53 8.70 -7.69
N LEU A 40 9.21 8.07 -6.73
CA LEU A 40 10.67 7.97 -6.73
C LEU A 40 11.18 7.16 -7.93
N LEU A 41 10.54 6.03 -8.25
CA LEU A 41 10.87 5.24 -9.43
C LEU A 41 10.65 6.03 -10.73
N LEU A 42 9.54 6.75 -10.84
CA LEU A 42 9.27 7.65 -11.97
C LEU A 42 10.30 8.77 -12.08
N ALA A 43 10.76 9.34 -10.96
CA ALA A 43 11.79 10.37 -10.94
C ALA A 43 13.21 9.84 -11.24
N VAL A 44 13.44 8.54 -11.10
CA VAL A 44 14.68 7.86 -11.49
C VAL A 44 14.65 7.48 -12.97
N ILE A 45 13.55 6.92 -13.46
CA ILE A 45 13.41 6.44 -14.84
C ILE A 45 13.15 7.62 -15.81
N GLY A 46 12.33 8.59 -15.43
CA GLY A 46 11.87 9.68 -16.28
C GLY A 46 12.85 10.85 -16.46
N GLY A 47 14.03 10.80 -15.85
CA GLY A 47 15.08 11.80 -16.07
C GLY A 47 14.72 13.22 -15.62
N GLN A 48 15.25 14.24 -16.31
CA GLN A 48 15.10 15.64 -15.91
C GLN A 48 13.68 16.21 -16.13
N GLU A 49 12.96 15.73 -17.12
CA GLU A 49 11.61 16.22 -17.47
C GLU A 49 10.60 15.93 -16.36
N VAL A 50 10.57 14.67 -15.87
CA VAL A 50 9.66 14.28 -14.79
C VAL A 50 10.02 14.98 -13.48
N ARG A 51 11.31 15.24 -13.22
CA ARG A 51 11.76 15.98 -12.03
C ARG A 51 11.36 17.45 -12.05
N ALA A 52 11.31 18.07 -13.23
CA ALA A 52 10.89 19.46 -13.39
C ALA A 52 9.38 19.60 -13.10
N GLU A 53 8.57 18.74 -13.70
CA GLU A 53 7.12 18.68 -13.46
C GLU A 53 6.80 18.36 -11.99
N MET A 54 7.49 17.38 -11.38
CA MET A 54 7.34 17.07 -9.94
C MET A 54 7.66 18.27 -9.06
N LYS A 55 8.75 19.01 -9.35
CA LYS A 55 9.12 20.22 -8.59
C LYS A 55 8.06 21.31 -8.73
N GLN A 56 7.47 21.46 -9.91
CA GLN A 56 6.46 22.46 -10.17
C GLN A 56 5.15 22.12 -9.45
N MET A 57 4.71 20.86 -9.47
CA MET A 57 3.57 20.39 -8.70
C MET A 57 3.78 20.53 -7.18
N LEU A 58 4.98 20.18 -6.68
CA LEU A 58 5.31 20.31 -5.25
C LEU A 58 5.32 21.79 -4.81
N LYS A 59 5.85 22.69 -5.65
CA LYS A 59 5.84 24.13 -5.39
C LYS A 59 4.41 24.67 -5.36
N GLY A 60 3.56 24.26 -6.30
CA GLY A 60 2.15 24.63 -6.34
C GLY A 60 1.39 24.19 -5.09
N MET A 61 1.63 22.96 -4.63
CA MET A 61 1.03 22.41 -3.41
C MET A 61 1.48 23.13 -2.13
N MET A 62 2.73 23.62 -2.09
CA MET A 62 3.28 24.36 -0.94
C MET A 62 2.78 25.82 -0.90
N THR A 63 2.42 26.42 -2.03
CA THR A 63 1.83 27.78 -2.09
C THR A 63 0.32 27.82 -1.88
N SER A 64 -0.36 26.66 -1.92
CA SER A 64 -1.80 26.54 -1.67
C SER A 64 -2.15 26.22 -0.21
N LEU A 65 -1.14 26.16 0.67
CA LEU A 65 -1.27 25.97 2.11
C LEU A 65 -0.96 27.29 2.83
#